data_AF-A0A1C6F0M5-F1
#
_entry.id   AF-A0A1C6F0M5-F1
#
_cell.length_a   1.000
_cell.length_b   1.000
_cell.length_c   1.000
_cell.angle_alpha   90.00
_cell.angle_beta   90.00
_cell.angle_gamma   90.00
#
_symmetry.space_group_name_H-M   'P 1'
#
loop_
_entity.id
_entity.type
_entity.pdbx_description
1 polymer ?
#
loop_
_entity_poly.entity_id
_entity_poly.type
_entity_poly.pdbx_seq_one_letter_code
_entity_poly.pdbx_strand_id
1 'polypeptide(L)' 'MPALIAYYSRADENYFGGTLRYIDKGNTQIAAEILQALTGADMFRIEQLILSTN' A
#
# COMPACT_ATOMS: atom_id res chain seq x y z
N MET A 1 -4.86 -14.91 17.99
CA MET A 1 -3.79 -14.01 18.46
C MET A 1 -4.00 -12.68 17.77
N PRO A 2 -3.91 -11.54 18.48
CA PRO A 2 -3.95 -10.23 17.82
C PRO A 2 -2.74 -10.07 16.90
N ALA A 3 -2.94 -9.49 15.72
CA ALA A 3 -1.90 -9.26 14.71
C ALA A 3 -2.16 -7.93 13.99
N LEU A 4 -1.09 -7.30 13.51
CA LEU A 4 -1.12 -6.02 12.80
C LEU A 4 -0.38 -6.13 11.47
N ILE A 5 -1.01 -5.68 10.40
CA ILE A 5 -0.42 -5.48 9.07
C ILE A 5 -0.07 -4.00 8.95
N ALA A 6 1.18 -3.64 9.27
CA ALA A 6 1.73 -2.32 8.99
C ALA A 6 2.35 -2.29 7.59
N TYR A 7 1.91 -1.38 6.72
CA TYR A 7 2.37 -1.33 5.34
C TYR A 7 2.51 0.10 4.80
N TYR A 8 3.41 0.29 3.84
CA TYR A 8 3.54 1.52 3.06
C TYR A 8 3.18 1.25 1.60
N SER A 9 2.44 2.15 0.96
CA SER A 9 2.10 2.02 -0.46
C SER A 9 1.93 3.38 -1.14
N ARG A 10 2.33 3.46 -2.41
CA ARG A 10 2.11 4.63 -3.28
C ARG A 10 1.22 4.22 -4.45
N ALA A 11 0.21 5.04 -4.70
CA ALA A 11 -0.58 5.01 -5.92
C ALA A 11 0.13 5.85 -7.01
N ASP A 12 -0.59 6.20 -8.08
CA ASP A 12 -0.16 7.00 -9.23
C ASP A 12 0.65 6.21 -10.27
N GLU A 13 1.70 6.79 -10.86
CA GLU A 13 2.48 6.15 -11.90
C GLU A 13 3.29 4.95 -11.36
N ASN A 14 3.08 3.80 -11.97
CA ASN A 14 3.75 2.56 -11.64
C ASN A 14 4.18 1.81 -12.90
N TYR A 15 5.26 1.02 -12.80
CA TYR A 15 5.74 0.19 -13.89
C TYR A 15 5.40 -1.27 -13.64
N PHE A 16 4.49 -1.82 -14.44
CA PHE A 16 4.15 -3.23 -14.41
C PHE A 16 3.58 -3.70 -15.76
N GLY A 17 3.68 -5.00 -16.02
CA GLY A 17 3.22 -5.57 -17.30
C GLY A 17 3.94 -4.98 -18.52
N GLY A 18 5.18 -4.51 -18.36
CA GLY A 18 6.00 -3.92 -19.42
C GLY A 18 5.67 -2.47 -19.78
N THR A 19 4.79 -1.81 -19.03
CA THR A 19 4.29 -0.45 -19.36
C THR A 19 4.16 0.42 -18.12
N LEU A 20 4.38 1.73 -18.27
CA LEU A 20 3.99 2.72 -17.25
C LEU A 20 2.47 2.88 -17.26
N ARG A 21 1.85 2.80 -16.09
CA ARG A 21 0.40 2.91 -15.90
C ARG A 21 0.10 3.70 -14.64
N TYR A 22 -0.96 4.49 -14.69
CA TYR A 22 -1.53 5.12 -13.51
C TYR A 22 -2.41 4.10 -12.76
N ILE A 23 -2.28 4.03 -11.43
CA ILE A 23 -3.07 3.14 -10.58
C ILE A 23 -3.61 3.89 -9.36
N ASP A 24 -4.87 3.62 -8.99
CA ASP A 24 -5.49 4.21 -7.81
C ASP A 24 -5.06 3.53 -6.50
N LYS A 25 -4.50 2.31 -6.60
CA LYS A 25 -3.99 1.52 -5.48
C LYS A 25 -2.63 0.94 -5.80
N GLY A 26 -1.67 1.10 -4.90
CA GLY A 26 -0.34 0.50 -5.03
C GLY A 26 -0.33 -1.01 -4.76
N ASN A 27 0.63 -1.71 -5.36
CA ASN A 27 0.76 -3.18 -5.24
C ASN A 27 0.84 -3.65 -3.78
N THR A 28 1.53 -2.90 -2.91
CA THR A 28 1.64 -3.24 -1.48
C THR A 28 0.31 -3.13 -0.75
N GLN A 29 -0.55 -2.17 -1.11
CA GLN A 29 -1.89 -2.09 -0.54
C GLN A 29 -2.72 -3.32 -0.93
N ILE A 30 -2.64 -3.76 -2.19
CA ILE A 30 -3.32 -4.98 -2.65
C ILE A 30 -2.85 -6.21 -1.86
N ALA A 31 -1.54 -6.36 -1.64
CA ALA A 31 -1.00 -7.44 -0.81
C ALA A 31 -1.50 -7.36 0.65
N ALA A 32 -1.56 -6.16 1.23
CA ALA A 32 -2.05 -5.97 2.59
C ALA A 32 -3.55 -6.31 2.73
N GLU A 33 -4.38 -5.93 1.76
CA GLU A 33 -5.81 -6.28 1.71
C GLU A 33 -6.02 -7.82 1.60
N ILE A 34 -5.21 -8.51 0.80
CA ILE A 34 -5.23 -9.98 0.70
C ILE A 34 -4.86 -10.62 2.06
N LEU A 35 -3.80 -10.14 2.70
CA LEU A 35 -3.38 -10.64 4.01
C LEU A 35 -4.44 -10.39 5.08
N GLN A 36 -5.09 -9.23 5.08
CA GLN A 36 -6.19 -8.93 5.99
C GLN A 36 -7.35 -9.91 5.81
N ALA A 37 -7.76 -10.15 4.56
CA ALA A 37 -8.85 -11.08 4.25
C ALA A 37 -8.54 -12.52 4.71
N LEU A 38 -7.28 -12.94 4.65
CA LEU A 38 -6.84 -14.27 5.08
C LEU A 38 -6.67 -14.42 6.60
N THR A 39 -6.29 -13.34 7.29
CA THR A 39 -5.84 -13.42 8.69
C THR A 39 -6.80 -12.76 9.68
N GLY A 40 -7.65 -11.85 9.24
CA GLY A 40 -8.47 -11.00 10.12
C GLY A 40 -7.65 -10.01 10.96
N ALA A 41 -6.38 -9.79 10.63
CA ALA A 41 -5.51 -8.86 11.35
C ALA A 41 -5.92 -7.39 11.12
N ASP A 42 -5.61 -6.54 12.10
CA ASP A 42 -5.79 -5.09 11.94
C ASP A 42 -4.83 -4.55 10.87
N MET A 43 -5.21 -3.45 10.21
CA MET A 43 -4.39 -2.81 9.18
C MET A 43 -3.98 -1.40 9.59
N PHE A 44 -2.71 -1.06 9.37
CA PHE A 44 -2.21 0.29 9.54
C PHE A 44 -1.37 0.71 8.33
N ARG A 45 -1.78 1.79 7.66
CA ARG A 45 -1.04 2.36 6.54
C ARG A 45 -0.06 3.42 7.05
N ILE A 46 1.21 3.26 6.70
CA ILE A 46 2.26 4.22 6.96
C ILE A 46 2.13 5.34 5.93
N GLU A 47 1.95 6.56 6.40
CA GLU A 47 1.88 7.75 5.54
C GLU A 47 3.26 8.39 5.38
N GLN A 48 3.56 8.86 4.18
CA GLN A 48 4.80 9.58 3.91
C GLN A 48 4.72 10.99 4.49
N LEU A 49 5.74 11.39 5.25
CA LEU A 49 5.94 12.80 5.58
C LEU A 49 6.36 13.55 4.30
N ILE A 50 5.52 14.49 3.86
CA ILE A 50 5.88 15.43 2.80
C ILE A 50 6.37 16.71 3.48
N LEU A 51 7.67 17.00 3.35
CA LEU A 51 8.23 18.28 3.75
C LEU A 51 7.98 19.26 2.60
N SER A 52 7.18 20.31 2.81
CA SER A 52 7.10 21.39 1.82
C SER A 52 8.39 22.21 1.89
N THR A 53 9.24 22.08 0.87
CA THR A 53 10.31 23.06 0.64
C THR A 53 9.69 24.29 0.00
N ASN A 54 9.71 25.41 0.72
CA ASN A 54 9.50 26.74 0.15
C ASN A 54 10.72 27.17 -0.68
#